data_AF-A0A365ZR02-F1
#
_entry.id   AF-A0A365ZR02-F1
#
_cell.length_a   1.000
_cell.length_b   1.000
_cell.length_c   1.000
_cell.angle_alpha   90.00
_cell.angle_beta   90.00
_cell.angle_gamma   90.00
#
_symmetry.space_group_name_H-M   'P 1'
#
loop_
_entity.id
_entity.type
_entity.pdbx_description
1 polymer ?
#
loop_
_entity_poly.entity_id
_entity_poly.type
_entity_poly.pdbx_seq_one_letter_code
_entity_poly.pdbx_strand_id
1 'polypeptide(L)'
;MVTYPLLIAGVAAERIAELRVARRNAAWSRARGGVEAGRGHYPLLVAAHTGLLAGCLVETRAAHRPFVPAIGWPMAAVVLGAQGLRWWCIRLLGPRWNTRVIVVPGLPLVARGPYRWLRHPNYAAVVAEGVALPLVRGAWVTAAAFTLVNAAALAVRIRAENAALGGRLPSAGAGAPRRDTPAFD
;
A
#
# COMPACT_ATOMS: atom_id res chain seq x y z
N MET A 1 -14.75 23.99 12.25
CA MET A 1 -14.60 22.80 13.13
C MET A 1 -14.85 21.46 12.40
N VAL A 2 -15.73 21.38 11.39
CA VAL A 2 -16.17 20.09 10.77
C VAL A 2 -15.30 19.60 9.59
N THR A 3 -14.55 20.48 8.93
CA THR A 3 -13.83 20.16 7.68
C THR A 3 -12.76 19.08 7.83
N TYR A 4 -12.02 19.05 8.94
CA TYR A 4 -10.97 18.06 9.14
C TYR A 4 -11.51 16.63 9.39
N PRO A 5 -12.51 16.41 10.26
CA PRO A 5 -13.20 15.12 10.33
C PRO A 5 -13.77 14.64 8.99
N LEU A 6 -14.29 15.53 8.15
CA LEU A 6 -14.77 15.18 6.80
C LEU A 6 -13.63 14.72 5.89
N LEU A 7 -12.47 15.38 5.94
CA LEU A 7 -11.27 14.93 5.23
C LEU A 7 -10.87 13.52 5.67
N ILE A 8 -10.83 13.26 6.99
CA ILE A 8 -10.52 11.93 7.53
C ILE A 8 -11.55 10.90 7.08
N ALA A 9 -12.85 11.24 7.11
CA ALA A 9 -13.91 10.36 6.63
C ALA A 9 -13.79 10.06 5.13
N GLY A 10 -13.40 11.04 4.31
CA GLY A 10 -13.11 10.85 2.89
C GLY A 10 -11.97 9.86 2.66
N VAL A 11 -10.84 10.02 3.37
CA VAL A 11 -9.72 9.07 3.30
C VAL A 11 -10.12 7.68 3.80
N ALA A 12 -10.93 7.59 4.86
CA ALA A 12 -11.45 6.32 5.36
C ALA A 12 -12.35 5.62 4.33
N ALA A 13 -13.24 6.37 3.67
CA ALA A 13 -14.08 5.84 2.59
C ALA A 13 -13.23 5.33 1.41
N GLU A 14 -12.17 6.05 1.06
CA GLU A 14 -11.22 5.64 0.03
C GLU A 14 -10.48 4.35 0.41
N ARG A 15 -10.05 4.20 1.66
CA ARG A 15 -9.47 2.94 2.17
C ARG A 15 -10.41 1.77 2.00
N ILE A 16 -11.69 1.97 2.27
CA ILE A 16 -12.71 0.92 2.08
C ILE A 16 -12.85 0.59 0.59
N ALA A 17 -12.91 1.58 -0.29
CA ALA A 17 -12.98 1.38 -1.73
C ALA A 17 -11.76 0.60 -2.25
N GLU A 18 -10.56 0.97 -1.82
CA GLU A 18 -9.32 0.26 -2.10
C GLU A 18 -9.34 -1.19 -1.63
N LEU A 19 -9.84 -1.47 -0.43
CA LEU A 19 -9.97 -2.83 0.07
C LEU A 19 -10.95 -3.66 -0.78
N ARG A 20 -12.04 -3.05 -1.28
CA ARG A 20 -12.97 -3.71 -2.21
C ARG A 20 -12.28 -4.03 -3.54
N VAL A 21 -11.55 -3.08 -4.11
CA VAL A 21 -10.74 -3.29 -5.34
C VAL A 21 -9.69 -4.39 -5.12
N ALA A 22 -8.97 -4.34 -4.00
CA ALA A 22 -7.95 -5.32 -3.66
C ALA A 22 -8.53 -6.72 -3.47
N ARG A 23 -9.73 -6.87 -2.89
CA ARG A 23 -10.40 -8.17 -2.77
C ARG A 23 -10.74 -8.75 -4.14
N ARG A 24 -11.31 -7.95 -5.04
CA ARG A 24 -11.61 -8.35 -6.43
C ARG A 24 -10.34 -8.76 -7.17
N ASN A 25 -9.30 -7.94 -7.09
CA ASN A 25 -8.03 -8.19 -7.74
C ASN A 25 -7.31 -9.41 -7.15
N ALA A 26 -7.44 -9.67 -5.84
CA ALA A 26 -6.86 -10.86 -5.22
C ALA A 26 -7.48 -12.14 -5.77
N ALA A 27 -8.79 -12.15 -6.02
CA ALA A 27 -9.46 -13.28 -6.67
C ALA A 27 -8.95 -13.48 -8.10
N TRP A 28 -8.82 -12.40 -8.87
CA TRP A 28 -8.26 -12.44 -10.23
C TRP A 28 -6.82 -12.98 -10.26
N SER A 29 -5.96 -12.53 -9.34
CA SER A 29 -4.56 -12.98 -9.25
C SER A 29 -4.47 -14.44 -8.83
N ARG A 30 -5.25 -14.88 -7.84
CA ARG A 30 -5.26 -16.29 -7.39
C ARG A 30 -5.71 -17.24 -8.49
N ALA A 31 -6.72 -16.86 -9.27
CA ALA A 31 -7.18 -17.65 -10.42
C ALA A 31 -6.10 -17.83 -11.52
N ARG A 32 -5.00 -17.08 -11.45
CA ARG A 32 -3.87 -17.12 -12.39
C ARG A 32 -2.58 -17.64 -11.75
N GLY A 33 -2.69 -18.36 -10.63
CA GLY A 33 -1.52 -18.90 -9.92
C GLY A 33 -0.75 -17.85 -9.11
N GLY A 34 -1.41 -16.74 -8.74
CA GLY A 34 -0.80 -15.69 -7.94
C GLY A 34 -0.34 -16.17 -6.57
N VAL A 35 0.94 -15.94 -6.26
CA VAL A 35 1.56 -16.30 -4.98
C VAL A 35 1.54 -15.07 -4.06
N GLU A 36 0.98 -15.24 -2.86
CA GLU A 36 0.96 -14.18 -1.85
C GLU A 36 2.25 -14.21 -1.02
N ALA A 37 3.02 -13.14 -1.08
CA ALA A 37 4.21 -12.93 -0.27
C ALA A 37 3.91 -12.03 0.95
N GLY A 38 4.56 -12.28 2.09
CA GLY A 38 4.52 -11.36 3.23
C GLY A 38 3.22 -11.30 4.03
N ARG A 39 2.37 -12.35 3.99
CA ARG A 39 1.08 -12.46 4.70
C ARG A 39 1.11 -11.98 6.16
N GLY A 40 2.17 -12.35 6.90
CA GLY A 40 2.26 -12.07 8.35
C GLY A 40 2.25 -10.59 8.73
N HIS A 41 2.65 -9.69 7.82
CA HIS A 41 2.78 -8.26 8.13
C HIS A 41 1.57 -7.44 7.66
N TYR A 42 0.61 -8.06 6.96
CA TYR A 42 -0.58 -7.37 6.47
C TYR A 42 -1.48 -6.82 7.59
N PRO A 43 -1.72 -7.53 8.72
CA PRO A 43 -2.47 -6.98 9.84
C PRO A 43 -1.81 -5.73 10.43
N LEU A 44 -0.47 -5.69 10.49
CA LEU A 44 0.27 -4.51 10.95
C LEU A 44 0.03 -3.31 10.02
N LEU A 45 0.02 -3.52 8.70
CA LEU A 45 -0.29 -2.46 7.74
C LEU A 45 -1.70 -1.90 7.97
N VAL A 46 -2.69 -2.77 8.16
CA VAL A 46 -4.08 -2.36 8.43
C VAL A 46 -4.15 -1.59 9.75
N ALA A 47 -3.54 -2.11 10.81
CA ALA A 47 -3.50 -1.47 12.12
C ALA A 47 -2.81 -0.09 12.05
N ALA A 48 -1.72 0.04 11.30
CA ALA A 48 -1.03 1.32 11.11
C ALA A 48 -1.92 2.37 10.44
N HIS A 49 -2.66 2.00 9.39
CA HIS A 49 -3.55 2.94 8.69
C HIS A 49 -4.81 3.26 9.49
N THR A 50 -5.37 2.28 10.21
CA THR A 50 -6.47 2.54 11.15
C THR A 50 -6.01 3.46 12.28
N GLY A 51 -4.82 3.18 12.85
CA GLY A 51 -4.17 4.00 13.87
C GLY A 51 -3.85 5.41 13.39
N LEU A 52 -3.44 5.59 12.14
CA LEU A 52 -3.25 6.91 11.52
C LEU A 52 -4.55 7.73 11.55
N LEU A 53 -5.65 7.17 11.06
CA LEU A 53 -6.93 7.88 10.99
C LEU A 53 -7.48 8.19 12.39
N ALA A 54 -7.41 7.21 13.30
CA ALA A 54 -7.81 7.39 14.69
C ALA A 54 -6.92 8.42 15.39
N GLY A 55 -5.60 8.34 15.22
CA GLY A 55 -4.62 9.27 15.79
C GLY A 55 -4.83 10.71 15.32
N CYS A 56 -5.11 10.91 14.02
CA CYS A 56 -5.47 12.24 13.49
C CYS A 56 -6.66 12.83 14.25
N LEU A 57 -7.69 12.04 14.52
CA LEU A 57 -8.89 12.49 15.22
C LEU A 57 -8.69 12.67 16.72
N VAL A 58 -7.89 11.80 17.35
CA VAL A 58 -7.63 11.82 18.80
C VAL A 58 -6.66 12.93 19.15
N GLU A 59 -5.48 12.98 18.52
CA GLU A 59 -4.44 13.97 18.83
C GLU A 59 -4.94 15.39 18.58
N THR A 60 -5.60 15.63 17.44
CA THR A 60 -6.07 16.99 17.13
C THR A 60 -7.15 17.49 18.08
N ARG A 61 -7.98 16.59 18.64
CA ARG A 61 -8.98 16.94 19.65
C ARG A 61 -8.36 17.07 21.03
N ALA A 62 -7.59 16.07 21.48
CA ALA A 62 -7.03 16.02 22.83
C ALA A 62 -5.97 17.09 23.07
N ALA A 63 -5.12 17.36 22.08
CA ALA A 63 -4.07 18.38 22.18
C ALA A 63 -4.49 19.74 21.59
N HIS A 64 -5.78 19.92 21.28
CA HIS A 64 -6.35 21.16 20.72
C HIS A 64 -5.54 21.76 19.56
N ARG A 65 -5.01 20.89 18.68
CA ARG A 65 -4.06 21.33 17.64
C ARG A 65 -4.69 22.38 16.72
N PRO A 66 -4.07 23.57 16.55
CA PRO A 66 -4.62 24.63 15.72
C PRO A 66 -4.48 24.28 14.23
N PHE A 67 -5.35 24.86 13.40
CA PHE A 67 -5.11 24.88 11.96
C PHE A 67 -4.23 26.08 11.64
N VAL A 68 -3.02 25.82 11.14
CA VAL A 68 -2.09 26.86 10.68
C VAL A 68 -2.12 26.86 9.15
N PRO A 69 -2.74 27.86 8.48
CA PRO A 69 -2.96 27.82 7.03
C PRO A 69 -1.69 27.61 6.19
N ALA A 70 -0.57 28.20 6.63
CA ALA A 70 0.73 28.07 5.96
C ALA A 70 1.27 26.63 5.91
N ILE A 71 0.82 25.75 6.81
CA ILE A 71 1.19 24.33 6.84
C ILE A 71 0.01 23.48 6.35
N GLY A 72 -1.18 23.79 6.84
CA GLY A 72 -2.39 23.01 6.61
C GLY A 72 -2.79 22.91 5.14
N TRP A 73 -2.71 24.02 4.39
CA TRP A 73 -3.04 24.02 2.96
C TRP A 73 -2.04 23.25 2.09
N PRO A 74 -0.72 23.47 2.23
CA PRO A 74 0.26 22.63 1.54
C PRO A 74 0.10 21.15 1.86
N MET A 75 -0.09 20.79 3.13
CA MET A 75 -0.29 19.39 3.52
C MET A 75 -1.58 18.80 2.94
N ALA A 76 -2.67 19.58 2.89
CA ALA A 76 -3.90 19.14 2.24
C ALA A 76 -3.69 18.91 0.73
N ALA A 77 -2.93 19.78 0.05
CA ALA A 77 -2.56 19.58 -1.34
C ALA A 77 -1.72 18.31 -1.54
N VAL A 78 -0.78 18.02 -0.63
CA VAL A 78 0.01 16.77 -0.65
C VAL A 78 -0.90 15.55 -0.46
N VAL A 79 -1.88 15.59 0.44
CA VAL A 79 -2.87 14.51 0.62
C VAL A 79 -3.62 14.26 -0.69
N LEU A 80 -4.16 15.31 -1.32
CA LEU A 80 -4.88 15.17 -2.59
C LEU A 80 -3.98 14.64 -3.71
N GLY A 81 -2.74 15.11 -3.79
CA GLY A 81 -1.73 14.61 -4.74
C GLY A 81 -1.40 13.14 -4.50
N ALA A 82 -1.28 12.71 -3.24
CA ALA A 82 -1.05 11.32 -2.87
C ALA A 82 -2.24 10.43 -3.32
N GLN A 83 -3.48 10.87 -3.15
CA GLN A 83 -4.65 10.11 -3.64
C GLN A 83 -4.65 10.02 -5.17
N GLY A 84 -4.37 11.14 -5.84
CA GLY A 84 -4.26 11.18 -7.30
C GLY A 84 -3.21 10.19 -7.82
N LEU A 85 -2.02 10.19 -7.21
CA LEU A 85 -0.93 9.26 -7.54
C LEU A 85 -1.32 7.81 -7.27
N ARG A 86 -1.97 7.52 -6.14
CA ARG A 86 -2.42 6.16 -5.79
C ARG A 86 -3.42 5.64 -6.80
N TRP A 87 -4.46 6.40 -7.13
CA TRP A 87 -5.46 5.97 -8.12
C TRP A 87 -4.88 5.87 -9.53
N TRP A 88 -3.89 6.68 -9.87
CA TRP A 88 -3.13 6.50 -11.10
C TRP A 88 -2.40 5.15 -11.11
N CYS A 89 -1.76 4.78 -10.00
CA CYS A 89 -1.11 3.47 -9.84
C CYS A 89 -2.11 2.31 -9.92
N ILE A 90 -3.26 2.41 -9.24
CA ILE A 90 -4.35 1.42 -9.29
C ILE A 90 -4.82 1.21 -10.73
N ARG A 91 -5.09 2.29 -11.46
CA ARG A 91 -5.55 2.23 -12.86
C ARG A 91 -4.50 1.61 -13.79
N LEU A 92 -3.23 1.94 -13.62
CA LEU A 92 -2.16 1.44 -14.50
C LEU A 92 -1.85 -0.04 -14.31
N LEU A 93 -1.85 -0.50 -13.05
CA LEU A 93 -1.65 -1.92 -12.72
C LEU A 93 -2.92 -2.74 -13.02
N GLY A 94 -4.09 -2.12 -12.91
CA GLY A 94 -5.38 -2.76 -13.16
C GLY A 94 -5.60 -3.96 -12.21
N PRO A 95 -5.99 -5.14 -12.72
CA PRO A 95 -6.22 -6.33 -11.89
C PRO A 95 -4.99 -6.81 -11.10
N ARG A 96 -3.78 -6.38 -11.48
CA ARG A 96 -2.53 -6.72 -10.76
C ARG A 96 -2.36 -5.94 -9.46
N TRP A 97 -3.05 -4.80 -9.30
CA TRP A 97 -2.91 -4.00 -8.09
C TRP A 97 -3.54 -4.70 -6.89
N ASN A 98 -2.84 -4.72 -5.76
CA ASN A 98 -3.39 -5.25 -4.53
C ASN A 98 -2.76 -4.58 -3.30
N THR A 99 -3.51 -4.51 -2.20
CA THR A 99 -2.97 -4.07 -0.90
C THR A 99 -2.06 -5.13 -0.28
N ARG A 100 -2.26 -6.41 -0.64
CA ARG A 100 -1.37 -7.53 -0.34
C ARG A 100 -0.32 -7.68 -1.44
N VAL A 101 0.84 -8.25 -1.13
CA VAL A 101 1.85 -8.55 -2.17
C VAL A 101 1.45 -9.88 -2.82
N ILE A 102 0.76 -9.81 -3.94
CA ILE A 102 0.38 -11.00 -4.74
C ILE A 102 1.05 -10.88 -6.09
N VAL A 103 1.98 -11.80 -6.38
CA VAL A 103 2.73 -11.83 -7.64
C VAL A 103 2.19 -12.96 -8.50
N VAL A 104 1.79 -12.63 -9.73
CA VAL A 104 1.37 -13.62 -10.73
C VAL A 104 2.60 -13.93 -11.60
N PRO A 105 3.12 -15.17 -11.59
CA PRO A 105 4.29 -15.55 -12.37
C PRO A 105 4.09 -15.30 -13.87
N GLY A 106 5.15 -14.88 -14.56
CA GLY A 106 5.15 -14.70 -16.02
C GLY A 106 4.48 -13.42 -16.54
N LEU A 107 3.91 -12.56 -15.67
CA LEU A 107 3.39 -11.26 -16.12
C LEU A 107 4.51 -10.21 -16.22
N PRO A 108 4.56 -9.42 -17.31
CA PRO A 108 5.56 -8.36 -17.46
C PRO A 108 5.32 -7.22 -16.47
N LEU A 109 6.40 -6.56 -16.04
CA LEU A 109 6.33 -5.37 -15.19
C LEU A 109 5.73 -4.18 -15.94
N VAL A 110 5.00 -3.33 -15.22
CA VAL A 110 4.45 -2.09 -15.77
C VAL A 110 5.52 -0.99 -15.66
N ALA A 111 5.99 -0.46 -16.80
CA ALA A 111 7.04 0.57 -16.86
C ALA A 111 6.53 1.94 -17.36
N ARG A 112 5.21 2.17 -17.35
CA ARG A 112 4.57 3.40 -17.85
C ARG A 112 3.97 4.25 -16.73
N GLY A 113 3.73 5.53 -17.01
CA GLY A 113 3.21 6.48 -16.02
C GLY A 113 4.22 6.75 -14.90
N PRO A 114 3.83 6.75 -13.62
CA PRO A 114 4.74 7.03 -12.51
C PRO A 114 5.79 5.94 -12.31
N TYR A 115 5.55 4.73 -12.82
CA TYR A 115 6.49 3.62 -12.80
C TYR A 115 7.73 3.84 -13.68
N ARG A 116 7.74 4.88 -14.52
CA ARG A 116 8.93 5.26 -15.30
C ARG A 116 9.98 5.99 -14.45
N TRP A 117 9.55 6.62 -13.35
CA TRP A 117 10.41 7.44 -12.49
C TRP A 117 10.70 6.75 -11.16
N LEU A 118 9.75 5.98 -10.64
CA LEU A 118 9.86 5.30 -9.35
C LEU A 118 9.57 3.81 -9.50
N ARG A 119 10.29 2.97 -8.76
CA ARG A 119 10.00 1.53 -8.68
C ARG A 119 8.67 1.25 -7.98
N HIS A 120 8.38 1.99 -6.92
CA HIS A 120 7.16 1.81 -6.11
C HIS A 120 6.42 3.15 -5.86
N PRO A 121 5.86 3.79 -6.92
CA PRO A 121 5.15 5.06 -6.78
C PRO A 121 3.94 4.99 -5.83
N ASN A 122 3.30 3.82 -5.72
CA ASN A 122 2.24 3.60 -4.75
C ASN A 122 2.72 3.72 -3.29
N TYR A 123 3.95 3.28 -2.99
CA TYR A 123 4.53 3.42 -1.65
C TYR A 123 4.90 4.88 -1.36
N ALA A 124 5.36 5.62 -2.36
CA ALA A 124 5.55 7.06 -2.23
C ALA A 124 4.25 7.78 -1.85
N ALA A 125 3.11 7.41 -2.48
CA ALA A 125 1.80 7.94 -2.11
C ALA A 125 1.41 7.60 -0.65
N VAL A 126 1.67 6.38 -0.19
CA VAL A 126 1.40 5.99 1.21
C VAL A 126 2.23 6.79 2.20
N VAL A 127 3.53 6.97 1.95
CA VAL A 127 4.41 7.77 2.81
C VAL A 127 3.97 9.23 2.83
N ALA A 128 3.71 9.81 1.66
CA ALA A 128 3.29 11.21 1.53
C ALA A 128 1.97 11.47 2.28
N GLU A 129 0.96 10.61 2.12
CA GLU A 129 -0.29 10.73 2.87
C GLU A 129 -0.09 10.57 4.37
N GLY A 130 0.69 9.57 4.79
CA GLY A 130 0.96 9.28 6.19
C GLY A 130 1.58 10.43 6.97
N VAL A 131 2.45 11.20 6.29
CA VAL A 131 3.05 12.41 6.85
C VAL A 131 2.10 13.60 6.74
N ALA A 132 1.49 13.82 5.56
CA ALA A 132 0.73 15.02 5.30
C ALA A 132 -0.62 15.06 6.04
N LEU A 133 -1.34 13.93 6.10
CA LEU A 133 -2.70 13.89 6.64
C LEU A 133 -2.79 14.34 8.11
N PRO A 134 -1.92 13.89 9.04
CA PRO A 134 -1.89 14.44 10.40
C PRO A 134 -1.43 15.90 10.42
N LEU A 135 -0.45 16.26 9.58
CA LEU A 135 0.13 17.60 9.57
C LEU A 135 -0.81 18.68 9.01
N VAL A 136 -1.89 18.33 8.31
CA VAL A 136 -2.99 19.28 7.98
C VAL A 136 -3.47 20.04 9.21
N ARG A 137 -3.47 19.40 10.38
CA ARG A 137 -3.82 20.00 11.68
C ARG A 137 -2.66 19.94 12.68
N GLY A 138 -1.42 19.78 12.22
CA GLY A 138 -0.24 19.76 13.08
C GLY A 138 -0.16 18.58 14.06
N ALA A 139 -0.82 17.45 13.77
CA ALA A 139 -0.73 16.23 14.58
C ALA A 139 0.60 15.48 14.34
N TRP A 140 1.70 16.10 14.75
CA TRP A 140 3.06 15.63 14.48
C TRP A 140 3.41 14.33 15.21
N VAL A 141 2.78 14.04 16.36
CA VAL A 141 3.00 12.76 17.08
C VAL A 141 2.45 11.61 16.25
N THR A 142 1.23 11.76 15.73
CA THR A 142 0.60 10.79 14.83
C THR A 142 1.41 10.61 13.55
N ALA A 143 1.90 11.71 12.94
CA ALA A 143 2.76 11.63 11.76
C ALA A 143 4.06 10.88 12.02
N ALA A 144 4.74 11.16 13.15
CA ALA A 144 5.97 10.49 13.52
C ALA A 144 5.74 9.00 13.81
N ALA A 145 4.74 8.67 14.63
CA ALA A 145 4.41 7.29 14.98
C ALA A 145 4.03 6.47 13.74
N PHE A 146 3.19 7.02 12.85
CA PHE A 146 2.84 6.35 11.61
C PHE A 146 4.07 6.16 10.72
N THR A 147 4.90 7.20 10.54
CA THR A 147 6.11 7.12 9.71
C THR A 147 7.03 5.99 10.17
N LEU A 148 7.28 5.86 11.48
CA LEU A 148 8.14 4.81 12.03
C LEU A 148 7.58 3.41 11.77
N VAL A 149 6.29 3.20 12.08
CA VAL A 149 5.62 1.91 11.87
C VAL A 149 5.54 1.56 10.37
N ASN A 150 5.19 2.54 9.54
CA ASN A 150 5.05 2.38 8.09
C ASN A 150 6.40 2.13 7.42
N ALA A 151 7.49 2.77 7.87
CA ALA A 151 8.84 2.51 7.36
C ALA A 151 9.26 1.05 7.58
N ALA A 152 9.03 0.52 8.79
CA ALA A 152 9.30 -0.89 9.09
C ALA A 152 8.44 -1.84 8.22
N ALA A 153 7.15 -1.56 8.11
CA ALA A 153 6.23 -2.37 7.29
C ALA A 153 6.61 -2.34 5.80
N LEU A 154 6.92 -1.16 5.23
CA LEU A 154 7.32 -1.01 3.84
C LEU A 154 8.67 -1.69 3.57
N ALA A 155 9.64 -1.61 4.49
CA ALA A 155 10.92 -2.29 4.32
C ALA A 155 10.75 -3.80 4.18
N VAL A 156 9.88 -4.41 4.99
CA VAL A 156 9.54 -5.83 4.86
C VAL A 156 8.83 -6.12 3.53
N ARG A 157 7.86 -5.30 3.15
CA ARG A 157 7.10 -5.49 1.89
C ARG A 157 7.97 -5.38 0.65
N ILE A 158 8.83 -4.37 0.58
CA ILE A 158 9.75 -4.16 -0.54
C ILE A 158 10.71 -5.34 -0.67
N ARG A 159 11.24 -5.87 0.44
CA ARG A 159 12.08 -7.07 0.42
C ARG A 159 11.31 -8.29 -0.10
N ALA A 160 10.08 -8.51 0.37
CA ALA A 160 9.25 -9.62 -0.08
C ALA A 160 8.87 -9.52 -1.56
N GLU A 161 8.52 -8.32 -2.03
CA GLU A 161 8.19 -8.04 -3.43
C GLU A 161 9.40 -8.22 -4.34
N ASN A 162 10.56 -7.67 -3.96
CA ASN A 162 11.80 -7.84 -4.72
C ASN A 162 12.27 -9.30 -4.77
N ALA A 163 12.10 -10.07 -3.69
CA ALA A 163 12.41 -11.51 -3.69
C ALA A 163 11.46 -12.30 -4.62
N ALA A 164 10.17 -11.94 -4.63
CA ALA A 164 9.18 -12.57 -5.48
C ALA A 164 9.37 -12.23 -6.97
N LEU A 165 9.73 -10.98 -7.29
CA LEU A 165 10.01 -10.54 -8.66
C LEU A 165 11.40 -10.98 -9.15
N GLY A 166 12.38 -11.13 -8.25
CA GLY A 166 13.75 -11.56 -8.56
C GLY A 166 13.96 -13.08 -8.58
N GLY A 167 12.89 -13.89 -8.58
CA GLY A 167 12.97 -15.35 -8.69
C GLY A 167 13.55 -16.09 -7.47
N ARG A 168 13.61 -15.46 -6.29
CA ARG A 168 14.14 -16.06 -5.05
C ARG A 168 13.09 -16.69 -4.14
N LEU A 169 11.83 -16.74 -4.56
CA LEU A 169 10.88 -17.64 -3.92
C LEU A 169 11.24 -19.07 -4.33
N PRO A 170 11.44 -20.00 -3.40
CA PRO A 170 11.53 -21.41 -3.74
C PRO A 170 10.30 -21.76 -4.58
N SER A 171 10.52 -22.25 -5.79
CA SER A 171 9.46 -22.77 -6.63
C SER A 171 8.74 -23.85 -5.84
N ALA A 172 7.51 -23.57 -5.41
CA ALA A 172 6.60 -24.56 -4.82
C ALA A 172 6.19 -25.55 -5.93
N GLY A 173 7.12 -26.42 -6.31
CA GLY A 173 6.99 -27.34 -7.45
C GLY A 173 8.27 -28.05 -7.90
N ALA A 174 9.44 -27.82 -7.29
CA ALA A 174 10.63 -28.63 -7.55
C ALA A 174 10.60 -29.93 -6.74
N GLY A 175 9.65 -30.82 -7.07
CA GLY A 175 9.46 -32.08 -6.35
C GLY A 175 8.52 -33.07 -7.04
N ALA A 176 8.30 -32.96 -8.35
CA ALA A 176 7.70 -34.06 -9.10
C ALA A 176 8.84 -34.97 -9.58
N PRO A 177 8.90 -36.25 -9.17
CA PRO A 177 9.90 -37.16 -9.69
C PRO A 177 9.69 -37.28 -11.22
N ARG A 178 10.79 -37.16 -11.97
CA ARG A 178 10.79 -37.52 -13.39
C ARG A 178 10.31 -38.96 -13.46
N ARG A 179 9.19 -39.21 -14.13
CA ARG A 179 8.90 -40.54 -14.64
C ARG A 179 9.88 -40.75 -15.77
N ASP A 180 10.97 -41.45 -15.45
CA ASP A 180 11.80 -42.08 -16.46
C ASP A 180 10.91 -43.11 -17.16
N THR A 181 10.49 -42.78 -18.38
CA THR A 181 9.86 -43.76 -19.28
C THR A 181 10.99 -44.69 -19.74
N PRO A 182 10.97 -45.99 -19.44
CA PRO A 182 11.92 -46.90 -20.06
C PRO A 182 11.57 -46.99 -21.55
N ALA A 183 12.56 -46.67 -22.40
CA ALA A 183 12.54 -47.09 -23.79
C ALA A 183 12.57 -48.63 -23.79
N PHE A 184 11.53 -49.23 -24.37
CA PHE A 184 11.59 -50.61 -24.82
C PHE A 184 11.85 -50.58 -26.32
N ASP A 185 12.98 -51.18 -26.69
CA ASP A 185 13.25 -51.72 -28.02
C ASP A 185 12.29 -52.88 -28.35
#